data_AF-A0A940LY95-F1
#
_entry.id   AF-A0A940LY95-F1
#
_cell.length_a   1.000
_cell.length_b   1.000
_cell.length_c   1.000
_cell.angle_alpha   90.00
_cell.angle_beta   90.00
_cell.angle_gamma   90.00
#
_symmetry.space_group_name_H-M   'P 1'
#
loop_
_entity.id
_entity.type
_entity.pdbx_description
1 polymer ?
#
loop_
_entity_poly.entity_id
_entity_poly.type
_entity_poly.pdbx_seq_one_letter_code
_entity_poly.pdbx_strand_id
1 'polypeptide(L)'
;MIDKLIDAMVSLTDLMDEETAKLSRGPWFPELPEIAEAKLRLTGRIDAEVARLRRESETWSEELTDEQREQLTEASRALRDASTLNADILARQIEISVDMMAAIAAEAQRLTGKRNKVYGSTGMVAGREDPAPISVNARL
;
A
#
# COMPACT_ATOMS: atom_id res chain seq x y z
N MET A 1 28.45 9.39 -11.08
CA MET A 1 28.51 9.02 -9.63
C MET A 1 27.12 8.98 -9.03
N ILE A 2 26.30 10.00 -9.27
CA ILE A 2 24.85 10.03 -8.98
C ILE A 2 24.04 9.09 -9.87
N ASP A 3 24.55 8.73 -11.04
CA ASP A 3 23.88 7.90 -12.04
C ASP A 3 23.31 6.60 -11.44
N LYS A 4 24.03 5.96 -10.50
CA LYS A 4 23.54 4.76 -9.81
C LYS A 4 22.29 4.97 -8.96
N LEU A 5 22.17 6.15 -8.36
CA LEU A 5 20.99 6.57 -7.58
C LEU A 5 19.83 6.86 -8.55
N ILE A 6 20.10 7.63 -9.60
CA ILE A 6 19.10 7.96 -10.63
C ILE A 6 18.58 6.68 -11.29
N ASP A 7 19.46 5.76 -11.70
CA ASP A 7 19.10 4.46 -12.29
C ASP A 7 18.21 3.63 -11.36
N ALA A 8 18.52 3.61 -10.06
CA ALA A 8 17.73 2.89 -9.06
C ALA A 8 16.35 3.52 -8.87
N MET A 9 16.26 4.86 -8.90
CA MET A 9 15.00 5.59 -8.82
C MET A 9 14.14 5.37 -10.06
N VAL A 10 14.72 5.46 -11.27
CA VAL A 10 14.01 5.17 -12.53
C VAL A 10 13.52 3.73 -12.55
N SER A 11 14.38 2.76 -12.19
CA SER A 11 13.97 1.36 -12.11
C SER A 11 12.83 1.12 -11.12
N LEU A 12 12.81 1.85 -10.00
CA LEU A 12 11.73 1.78 -9.04
C LEU A 12 10.45 2.42 -9.60
N THR A 13 10.54 3.56 -10.28
CA THR A 13 9.40 4.19 -10.96
C THR A 13 8.77 3.25 -11.99
N ASP A 14 9.58 2.62 -12.85
CA ASP A 14 9.09 1.68 -13.87
C ASP A 14 8.33 0.51 -13.21
N LEU A 15 8.86 -0.01 -12.10
CA LEU A 15 8.21 -1.07 -11.33
C LEU A 15 6.90 -0.60 -10.67
N MET A 16 6.85 0.65 -10.20
CA MET A 16 5.65 1.27 -9.63
C MET A 16 4.57 1.49 -10.70
N ASP A 17 4.94 1.85 -11.91
CA ASP A 17 4.03 1.99 -13.04
C ASP A 17 3.47 0.63 -13.49
N GLU A 18 4.31 -0.41 -13.52
CA GLU A 18 3.85 -1.79 -13.76
C GLU A 18 2.85 -2.24 -12.68
N GLU A 19 3.17 -1.98 -11.41
CA GLU A 19 2.28 -2.27 -10.28
C GLU A 19 0.95 -1.51 -10.41
N THR A 20 0.99 -0.22 -10.77
CA THR A 20 -0.19 0.62 -11.02
C THR A 20 -1.10 -0.01 -12.06
N ALA A 21 -0.51 -0.44 -13.19
CA ALA A 21 -1.24 -1.06 -14.29
C ALA A 21 -1.90 -2.39 -13.88
N LYS A 22 -1.27 -3.16 -12.99
CA LYS A 22 -1.82 -4.41 -12.46
C LYS A 22 -2.91 -4.16 -11.41
N LEU A 23 -2.67 -3.29 -10.45
CA LEU A 23 -3.63 -2.94 -9.39
C LEU A 23 -4.91 -2.31 -9.95
N SER A 24 -4.82 -1.59 -11.06
CA SER A 24 -5.97 -1.04 -11.77
C SER A 24 -6.92 -2.11 -12.33
N ARG A 25 -6.44 -3.34 -12.54
CA ARG A 25 -7.25 -4.47 -13.05
C ARG A 25 -7.89 -5.27 -11.92
N GLY A 26 -7.32 -5.23 -10.73
CA GLY A 26 -7.82 -5.96 -9.57
C GLY A 26 -6.91 -5.84 -8.36
N PRO A 27 -7.44 -6.10 -7.15
CA PRO A 27 -6.72 -5.92 -5.89
C PRO A 27 -5.65 -6.99 -5.62
N TRP A 28 -5.67 -8.09 -6.36
CA TRP A 28 -4.70 -9.17 -6.19
C TRP A 28 -4.27 -9.72 -7.54
N PHE A 29 -2.97 -10.03 -7.64
CA PHE A 29 -2.37 -10.75 -8.75
C PHE A 29 -1.22 -11.63 -8.23
N PRO A 30 -0.92 -12.77 -8.88
CA PRO A 30 0.05 -13.75 -8.37
C PRO A 30 1.46 -13.18 -8.12
N GLU A 31 1.90 -12.21 -8.92
CA GLU A 31 3.23 -11.63 -8.87
C GLU A 31 3.40 -10.54 -7.79
N LEU A 32 2.34 -10.20 -7.04
CA LEU A 32 2.36 -9.12 -6.04
C LEU A 32 3.47 -9.29 -4.99
N PRO A 33 3.73 -10.49 -4.43
CA PRO A 33 4.84 -10.69 -3.50
C PRO A 33 6.21 -10.44 -4.13
N GLU A 34 6.40 -10.81 -5.39
CA GLU A 34 7.64 -10.61 -6.13
C GLU A 34 7.90 -9.12 -6.41
N ILE A 35 6.86 -8.38 -6.82
CA ILE A 35 6.92 -6.93 -6.99
C ILE A 35 7.27 -6.25 -5.67
N ALA A 36 6.63 -6.65 -4.56
CA ALA A 36 6.91 -6.09 -3.25
C ALA A 36 8.37 -6.31 -2.83
N GLU A 37 8.92 -7.51 -3.05
CA GLU A 37 10.32 -7.80 -2.76
C GLU A 37 11.28 -7.00 -3.64
N ALA A 38 10.98 -6.85 -4.93
CA ALA A 38 11.76 -6.04 -5.85
C ALA A 38 11.78 -4.56 -5.44
N LYS A 39 10.64 -4.00 -4.99
CA LYS A 39 10.55 -2.65 -4.42
C LYS A 39 11.44 -2.50 -3.19
N LEU A 40 11.38 -3.45 -2.25
CA LEU A 40 12.24 -3.43 -1.05
C LEU A 40 13.73 -3.41 -1.41
N ARG A 41 14.15 -4.23 -2.38
CA ARG A 41 15.55 -4.25 -2.84
C ARG A 41 15.98 -2.94 -3.48
N LEU A 42 15.13 -2.34 -4.32
CA LEU A 42 15.41 -1.06 -4.99
C LEU A 42 15.45 0.10 -4.00
N THR A 43 14.51 0.17 -3.06
CA THR A 43 14.52 1.17 -1.98
C THR A 43 15.77 1.03 -1.13
N GLY A 44 16.15 -0.19 -0.73
CA GLY A 44 17.40 -0.42 0.00
C GLY A 44 18.64 0.01 -0.77
N ARG A 45 18.65 -0.14 -2.09
CA ARG A 45 19.72 0.36 -2.96
C ARG A 45 19.76 1.89 -3.01
N ILE A 46 18.61 2.56 -3.15
CA ILE A 46 18.49 4.02 -3.11
C ILE A 46 19.05 4.55 -1.78
N ASP A 47 18.63 3.98 -0.65
CA ASP A 47 19.10 4.38 0.68
C ASP A 47 20.62 4.20 0.83
N ALA A 48 21.16 3.07 0.35
CA ALA A 48 22.59 2.79 0.40
C ALA A 48 23.40 3.81 -0.43
N GLU A 49 22.91 4.17 -1.62
CA GLU A 49 23.57 5.16 -2.49
C GLU A 49 23.50 6.57 -1.90
N VAL A 50 22.35 6.98 -1.34
CA VAL A 50 22.23 8.25 -0.61
C VAL A 50 23.17 8.30 0.59
N ALA A 51 23.24 7.22 1.37
CA ALA A 51 24.15 7.12 2.51
C ALA A 51 25.63 7.09 2.09
N ARG A 52 25.94 6.56 0.91
CA ARG A 52 27.29 6.62 0.32
C ARG A 52 27.65 8.05 -0.06
N LEU A 53 26.79 8.74 -0.82
CA LEU A 53 27.01 10.13 -1.24
C LEU A 53 27.18 11.07 -0.04
N ARG A 54 26.34 10.93 1.00
CA ARG A 54 26.47 11.71 2.24
C ARG A 54 27.79 11.48 2.99
N ARG A 55 28.39 10.28 2.87
CA ARG A 55 29.69 9.98 3.47
C ARG A 55 30.85 10.55 2.65
N GLU A 56 30.68 10.66 1.33
CA GLU A 56 31.66 11.24 0.41
C GLU A 56 31.68 12.77 0.54
N SER A 57 30.52 13.42 0.60
CA SER A 57 30.37 14.84 0.92
C SER A 57 29.03 15.10 1.61
N GLU A 58 29.01 15.86 2.70
CA GLU A 58 27.76 16.23 3.38
C GLU A 58 26.88 17.12 2.48
N THR A 59 27.51 17.90 1.59
CA THR A 59 26.88 18.82 0.63
C THR A 59 26.92 18.28 -0.80
N TRP A 60 26.96 16.96 -1.01
CA TRP A 60 27.05 16.34 -2.34
C TRP A 60 26.00 16.84 -3.33
N SER A 61 24.81 17.23 -2.86
CA SER A 61 23.73 17.76 -3.69
C SER A 61 24.03 19.15 -4.27
N GLU A 62 24.88 19.94 -3.59
CA GLU A 62 25.31 21.27 -4.05
C GLU A 62 26.42 21.15 -5.10
N GLU A 63 27.22 20.09 -5.03
CA GLU A 63 28.34 19.80 -5.93
C GLU A 63 27.89 19.21 -7.29
N LEU A 64 26.60 18.91 -7.45
CA LEU A 64 26.05 18.41 -8.71
C LEU A 64 26.10 19.47 -9.80
N THR A 65 26.45 19.03 -11.00
CA THR A 65 26.23 19.81 -12.23
C THR A 65 24.74 20.08 -12.43
N ASP A 66 24.41 21.14 -13.18
CA ASP A 66 23.01 21.50 -13.46
C ASP A 66 22.25 20.35 -14.15
N GLU A 67 22.89 19.67 -15.10
CA GLU A 67 22.36 18.48 -15.78
C GLU A 67 22.01 17.35 -14.77
N GLN A 68 22.93 17.03 -13.86
CA GLN A 68 22.71 15.98 -12.86
C GLN A 68 21.61 16.36 -11.86
N ARG A 69 21.52 17.64 -11.51
CA ARG A 69 20.48 18.17 -10.64
C ARG A 69 19.12 18.06 -11.30
N GLU A 70 19.03 18.38 -12.59
CA GLU A 70 17.80 18.25 -13.37
C GLU A 70 17.37 16.78 -13.46
N GLN A 71 18.27 15.87 -13.82
CA GLN A 71 17.98 14.43 -13.90
C GLN A 71 17.52 13.84 -12.56
N LEU A 72 18.20 14.19 -11.46
CA LEU A 72 17.79 13.76 -10.12
C LEU A 72 16.42 14.33 -9.73
N THR A 73 16.15 15.59 -10.07
CA THR A 73 14.86 16.23 -9.81
C THR A 73 13.74 15.54 -10.56
N GLU A 74 13.98 15.21 -11.83
CA GLU A 74 13.00 14.52 -12.67
C GLU A 74 12.73 13.10 -12.16
N ALA A 75 13.78 12.32 -11.87
CA ALA A 75 13.64 10.99 -11.29
C ALA A 75 12.89 11.01 -9.94
N SER A 76 13.14 12.03 -9.11
CA SER A 76 12.45 12.21 -7.83
C SER A 76 10.97 12.52 -8.02
N ARG A 77 10.65 13.39 -8.98
CA ARG A 77 9.27 13.75 -9.31
C ARG A 77 8.50 12.55 -9.83
N ALA A 78 9.07 11.84 -10.82
CA ALA A 78 8.45 10.66 -11.41
C ALA A 78 8.17 9.57 -10.35
N LEU A 79 9.15 9.27 -9.49
CA LEU A 79 8.98 8.29 -8.42
C LEU A 79 7.89 8.70 -7.42
N ARG A 80 7.84 9.98 -7.05
CA ARG A 80 6.81 10.51 -6.15
C ARG A 80 5.42 10.35 -6.77
N ASP A 81 5.25 10.74 -8.02
CA ASP A 81 3.96 10.73 -8.70
C ASP A 81 3.44 9.29 -8.86
N ALA A 82 4.30 8.35 -9.29
CA ALA A 82 3.96 6.92 -9.35
C ALA A 82 3.61 6.36 -7.96
N SER A 83 4.32 6.77 -6.92
CA SER A 83 4.03 6.35 -5.54
C SER A 83 2.68 6.86 -5.03
N THR A 84 2.33 8.11 -5.34
CA THR A 84 1.03 8.69 -4.98
C THR A 84 -0.11 7.95 -5.67
N LEU A 85 0.01 7.64 -6.98
CA LEU A 85 -1.01 6.89 -7.70
C LEU A 85 -1.27 5.50 -7.09
N ASN A 86 -0.22 4.76 -6.75
CA ASN A 86 -0.37 3.46 -6.10
C ASN A 86 -1.02 3.58 -4.72
N ALA A 87 -0.65 4.58 -3.93
CA ALA A 87 -1.26 4.82 -2.63
C ALA A 87 -2.77 5.11 -2.75
N ASP A 88 -3.17 5.92 -3.74
CA ASP A 88 -4.57 6.26 -3.98
C ASP A 88 -5.39 5.03 -4.43
N ILE A 89 -4.84 4.19 -5.31
CA ILE A 89 -5.49 2.94 -5.75
C ILE A 89 -5.70 2.01 -4.55
N LEU A 90 -4.66 1.80 -3.74
CA LEU A 90 -4.75 0.92 -2.57
C LEU A 90 -5.73 1.45 -1.52
N ALA A 91 -5.71 2.77 -1.25
CA ALA A 91 -6.67 3.41 -0.35
C ALA A 91 -8.10 3.16 -0.82
N ARG A 92 -8.37 3.34 -2.12
CA ARG A 92 -9.68 3.09 -2.70
C ARG A 92 -10.11 1.61 -2.59
N GLN A 93 -9.19 0.68 -2.80
CA GLN A 93 -9.47 -0.75 -2.66
C GLN A 93 -9.78 -1.14 -1.22
N ILE A 94 -9.12 -0.52 -0.23
CA ILE A 94 -9.41 -0.73 1.19
C ILE A 94 -10.81 -0.22 1.52
N GLU A 95 -11.18 0.98 1.08
CA GLU A 95 -12.53 1.53 1.28
C GLU A 95 -13.61 0.58 0.74
N ILE A 96 -13.46 0.14 -0.52
CA ILE A 96 -14.41 -0.79 -1.15
C ILE A 96 -14.49 -2.11 -0.37
N SER A 97 -13.36 -2.64 0.08
CA SER A 97 -13.32 -3.87 0.87
C SER A 97 -14.04 -3.72 2.22
N VAL A 98 -13.90 -2.56 2.87
CA VAL A 98 -14.62 -2.23 4.11
C VAL A 98 -16.13 -2.14 3.86
N ASP A 99 -16.56 -1.47 2.80
CA ASP A 99 -17.97 -1.38 2.43
C ASP A 99 -18.58 -2.76 2.11
N MET A 100 -17.82 -3.61 1.39
CA MET A 100 -18.23 -4.98 1.10
C MET A 100 -18.36 -5.82 2.37
N MET A 101 -17.40 -5.73 3.29
CA MET A 101 -17.48 -6.44 4.57
C MET A 101 -18.69 -5.97 5.40
N ALA A 102 -19.01 -4.67 5.39
CA ALA A 102 -20.19 -4.14 6.05
C ALA A 102 -21.48 -4.67 5.42
N ALA A 103 -21.57 -4.73 4.08
CA ALA A 103 -22.70 -5.30 3.37
C ALA A 103 -22.86 -6.80 3.66
N ILE A 104 -21.76 -7.57 3.67
CA ILE A 104 -21.76 -8.99 4.04
C ILE A 104 -22.22 -9.17 5.49
N ALA A 105 -21.77 -8.32 6.42
CA ALA A 105 -22.19 -8.39 7.81
C ALA A 105 -23.69 -8.11 7.97
N ALA A 106 -24.21 -7.10 7.27
CA ALA A 106 -25.64 -6.78 7.25
C ALA A 106 -26.46 -7.94 6.68
N GLU A 107 -26.00 -8.56 5.59
CA GLU A 107 -26.67 -9.70 4.96
C GLU A 107 -26.60 -10.96 5.84
N ALA A 108 -25.45 -11.21 6.48
CA ALA A 108 -25.29 -12.28 7.45
C ALA A 108 -26.22 -12.07 8.67
N GLN A 109 -26.37 -10.84 9.15
CA GLN A 109 -27.31 -10.49 10.22
C GLN A 109 -28.77 -10.71 9.77
N ARG A 110 -29.11 -10.33 8.53
CA ARG A 110 -30.42 -10.58 7.92
C ARG A 110 -30.74 -12.07 7.81
N LEU A 111 -29.79 -12.87 7.32
CA LEU A 111 -29.94 -14.32 7.12
C LEU A 111 -29.96 -15.11 8.43
N THR A 112 -29.11 -14.74 9.38
CA THR A 112 -29.04 -15.43 10.69
C THR A 112 -30.22 -15.08 11.58
N GLY A 113 -30.94 -13.99 11.32
CA GLY A 113 -32.19 -13.62 12.01
C GLY A 113 -32.06 -13.42 13.53
N LYS A 114 -30.84 -13.45 14.09
CA LYS A 114 -30.62 -13.45 15.53
C LYS A 114 -30.55 -12.03 16.06
N ARG A 115 -31.73 -11.46 16.36
CA ARG A 115 -31.86 -10.55 17.50
C ARG A 115 -31.46 -11.34 18.75
N ASN A 116 -30.27 -11.09 19.29
CA ASN A 116 -29.82 -11.77 20.50
C ASN A 116 -30.72 -11.30 21.65
N LYS A 117 -31.59 -12.18 22.15
CA LYS A 117 -32.39 -11.97 23.37
C LYS A 117 -31.57 -12.47 24.53
N VAL A 118 -30.94 -11.56 25.26
CA VAL A 118 -30.29 -11.92 26.52
C VAL A 118 -31.39 -11.99 27.58
N TYR A 119 -31.59 -13.17 28.17
CA TYR A 119 -32.43 -13.34 29.35
C TYR A 119 -31.61 -12.95 30.58
N GLY A 120 -31.93 -11.80 31.19
CA GLY A 120 -31.38 -11.43 32.48
C GLY A 120 -31.93 -12.31 33.61
N SER A 121 -31.16 -12.49 34.68
CA SER A 121 -31.53 -13.28 35.87
C SER A 121 -32.79 -12.79 36.61
N THR A 122 -33.37 -11.66 36.19
CA THR A 122 -34.62 -11.08 36.68
C THR A 122 -35.77 -11.09 35.65
N GLY A 123 -35.64 -11.84 34.54
CA GLY A 123 -36.69 -11.97 33.52
C GLY A 123 -36.74 -10.83 32.50
N MET A 124 -35.75 -9.93 32.51
CA MET A 124 -35.66 -8.84 31.54
C MET A 124 -35.11 -9.38 30.21
N VAL A 125 -35.85 -9.18 29.12
CA VAL A 125 -35.40 -9.48 27.75
C VAL A 125 -34.94 -8.17 27.12
N ALA A 126 -33.63 -7.98 27.03
CA ALA A 126 -33.06 -6.88 26.25
C ALA A 126 -32.59 -7.43 24.89
N GLY A 127 -33.05 -6.80 23.80
CA GLY A 127 -32.54 -7.06 22.47
C GLY A 127 -31.21 -6.34 22.31
N ARG A 128 -30.14 -7.09 21.99
CA ARG A 128 -28.83 -6.51 21.67
C ARG A 128 -28.55 -6.71 20.19
N GLU A 129 -28.34 -5.62 19.47
CA GLU A 129 -27.91 -5.61 18.07
C GLU A 129 -26.38 -5.69 18.02
N ASP A 130 -25.83 -6.85 18.40
CA ASP A 130 -24.41 -7.12 18.12
C ASP A 130 -24.28 -7.61 16.66
N PRO A 131 -23.27 -7.14 15.90
CA PRO A 131 -23.01 -7.62 14.55
C PRO A 131 -22.75 -9.13 14.55
N ALA A 132 -23.22 -9.83 13.51
CA ALA A 132 -23.05 -11.26 13.38
C ALA A 132 -21.54 -11.61 13.30
N PRO A 133 -21.05 -12.61 14.06
CA PRO A 133 -19.65 -12.98 14.01
C PRO A 133 -19.29 -13.56 12.63
N ILE A 134 -18.48 -12.84 11.86
CA ILE A 134 -17.89 -13.34 10.61
C ILE A 134 -16.54 -13.97 10.95
N SER A 135 -16.41 -15.27 10.75
CA SER A 135 -15.12 -15.96 10.86
C SER A 135 -14.39 -15.86 9.52
N VAL A 136 -13.30 -15.08 9.45
CA VAL A 136 -12.41 -15.05 8.29
C VAL A 136 -11.33 -16.11 8.49
N ASN A 137 -11.30 -17.15 7.63
CA ASN A 137 -10.22 -18.14 7.63
C ASN A 137 -8.98 -17.51 6.99
N ALA A 138 -8.10 -16.93 7.81
CA ALA A 138 -6.82 -16.36 7.37
C ALA A 138 -5.70 -17.42 7.25
N ARG A 139 -5.95 -18.52 6.53
CA ARG A 139 -4.88 -19.46 6.18
C ARG A 139 -4.26 -19.03 4.86
N LEU A 140 -3.03 -18.51 4.95
CA LEU A 140 -2.07 -18.33 3.85
C LEU A 140 -1.58 -19.68 3.34
#